data_AF-A0A7R9Z3V3-F1
#
_entry.id   AF-A0A7R9Z3V3-F1
#
_cell.length_a   1.000
_cell.length_b   1.000
_cell.length_c   1.000
_cell.angle_alpha   90.00
_cell.angle_beta   90.00
_cell.angle_gamma   90.00
#
_symmetry.space_group_name_H-M   'P 1'
#
loop_
_entity.id
_entity.type
_entity.pdbx_description
1 polymer ?
#
loop_
_entity_poly.entity_id
_entity_poly.type
_entity_poly.pdbx_seq_one_letter_code
_entity_poly.pdbx_strand_id
1 'polypeptide(L)'
;MMIRILIIKPGFGGGKDGTRYKILCENPDTDVSMPDVPEPAPGKEITTGLQILRNEIERFHPDVLIAASRGGIYVTELASEGFTKIPIFCISALKTRMLCAANDGTCLLMMCHGTKDDKNPIERVRCDCMTSNVAELVEFDDGHKLSALENSGQLLLLLNRLLRRGRHSDAYSLWVEEERPRWIESQLEPRIREDEKRAREDRERILHLRRGQDVSSVLSELKSK
;
A
#
# COMPACT_ATOMS: atom_id res chain seq x y z
N MET A 1 -18.03 6.66 5.43
CA MET A 1 -17.02 7.69 5.69
C MET A 1 -16.24 7.83 4.41
N MET A 2 -16.23 9.03 3.85
CA MET A 2 -15.50 9.34 2.62
C MET A 2 -14.00 9.41 2.93
N ILE A 3 -13.18 8.70 2.16
CA ILE A 3 -11.73 8.66 2.30
C ILE A 3 -11.12 9.80 1.49
N ARG A 4 -10.41 10.71 2.16
CA ARG A 4 -9.75 11.86 1.54
C ARG A 4 -8.33 11.47 1.14
N ILE A 5 -8.06 11.44 -0.15
CA ILE A 5 -6.81 10.97 -0.74
C ILE A 5 -6.07 12.16 -1.33
N LEU A 6 -4.86 12.45 -0.84
CA LEU A 6 -3.96 13.40 -1.49
C LEU A 6 -2.92 12.66 -2.31
N ILE A 7 -3.00 12.81 -3.64
CA ILE A 7 -2.04 12.23 -4.58
C ILE A 7 -0.92 13.24 -4.85
N ILE A 8 0.32 12.80 -4.63
CA ILE A 8 1.52 13.53 -5.00
C ILE A 8 1.85 13.19 -6.46
N LYS A 9 1.49 14.11 -7.36
CA LYS A 9 1.41 13.88 -8.81
C LYS A 9 2.67 13.34 -9.51
N PRO A 10 3.91 13.85 -9.28
CA PRO A 10 5.04 13.46 -10.12
C PRO A 10 5.31 11.96 -10.08
N GLY A 11 5.20 11.30 -11.24
CA GLY A 11 5.38 9.85 -11.34
C GLY A 11 4.10 9.02 -11.14
N PHE A 12 2.96 9.65 -10.84
CA PHE A 12 1.64 9.01 -10.79
C PHE A 12 1.08 8.86 -12.22
N GLY A 13 1.59 7.86 -12.95
CA GLY A 13 1.43 7.65 -14.40
C GLY A 13 0.12 8.16 -15.01
N GLY A 14 0.23 9.12 -15.93
CA GLY A 14 -0.92 9.72 -16.64
C GLY A 14 -1.61 10.87 -15.91
N GLY A 15 -1.26 11.17 -14.65
CA GLY A 15 -1.90 12.25 -13.89
C GLY A 15 -3.41 12.07 -13.81
N LYS A 16 -4.18 13.13 -14.08
CA LYS A 16 -5.66 13.10 -14.01
C LYS A 16 -6.28 12.21 -15.10
N ASP A 17 -5.53 11.91 -16.16
CA ASP A 17 -6.01 11.06 -17.26
C ASP A 17 -5.64 9.58 -17.05
N GLY A 18 -4.80 9.28 -16.05
CA GLY A 18 -4.31 7.96 -15.74
C GLY A 18 -5.36 7.03 -15.14
N THR A 19 -5.21 5.73 -15.40
CA THR A 19 -6.13 4.67 -14.92
C THR A 19 -6.30 4.70 -13.40
N ARG A 20 -5.21 4.85 -12.65
CA ARG A 20 -5.27 4.91 -11.17
C ARG A 20 -6.11 6.09 -10.68
N TYR A 21 -5.95 7.26 -11.29
CA TYR A 21 -6.72 8.43 -10.89
C TYR A 21 -8.22 8.22 -11.13
N LYS A 22 -8.58 7.67 -12.29
CA LYS A 22 -9.96 7.32 -12.62
C LYS A 22 -10.56 6.30 -11.64
N ILE A 23 -9.83 5.21 -11.35
CA ILE A 23 -10.27 4.20 -10.37
C ILE A 23 -10.58 4.83 -9.01
N LEU A 24 -9.75 5.78 -8.56
CA LEU A 24 -10.00 6.48 -7.31
C LEU A 24 -11.22 7.39 -7.46
N CYS A 25 -11.27 8.32 -8.41
CA CYS A 25 -12.38 9.26 -8.57
C CYS A 25 -13.74 8.62 -8.87
N GLU A 26 -13.79 7.46 -9.52
CA GLU A 26 -15.03 6.71 -9.79
C GLU A 26 -15.54 5.95 -8.55
N ASN A 27 -14.72 5.81 -7.51
CA ASN A 27 -15.14 5.21 -6.26
C ASN A 27 -15.93 6.22 -5.41
N PRO A 28 -17.22 5.95 -5.11
CA PRO A 28 -18.09 6.88 -4.37
C PRO A 28 -17.67 7.12 -2.92
N ASP A 29 -16.80 6.27 -2.37
CA ASP A 29 -16.29 6.39 -1.01
C ASP A 29 -14.97 7.18 -0.93
N THR A 30 -14.53 7.82 -2.02
CA THR A 30 -13.29 8.60 -2.02
C THR A 30 -13.49 10.03 -2.48
N ASP A 31 -12.71 10.94 -1.88
CA ASP A 31 -12.52 12.31 -2.31
C ASP A 31 -11.03 12.49 -2.63
N VAL A 32 -10.70 12.96 -3.83
CA VAL A 32 -9.33 12.92 -4.35
C VAL A 32 -8.83 14.31 -4.67
N SER A 33 -7.77 14.73 -3.99
CA SER A 33 -6.98 15.90 -4.36
C SER A 33 -5.66 15.50 -5.01
N MET A 34 -5.28 16.25 -6.05
CA MET A 34 -4.00 16.09 -6.72
C MET A 34 -3.53 17.46 -7.21
N PRO A 35 -2.86 18.26 -6.35
CA PRO A 35 -2.37 19.57 -6.73
C PRO A 35 -1.26 19.43 -7.77
N ASP A 36 -1.14 20.44 -8.63
CA ASP A 36 -0.02 20.53 -9.55
C ASP A 36 1.23 20.98 -8.77
N VAL A 37 2.17 20.05 -8.59
CA VAL A 37 3.48 20.30 -7.99
C VAL A 37 4.57 20.16 -9.06
N PRO A 38 5.66 20.95 -8.98
CA PRO A 38 6.77 20.85 -9.93
C PRO A 38 7.44 19.47 -9.87
N GLU A 39 8.23 19.14 -10.89
CA GLU A 39 9.11 17.97 -10.80
C GLU A 39 10.17 18.19 -9.71
N PRO A 40 10.44 17.19 -8.87
CA PRO A 40 11.40 17.36 -7.77
C PRO A 40 12.82 17.48 -8.33
N ALA A 41 13.36 18.69 -8.29
CA ALA A 41 14.76 19.00 -8.57
C ALA A 41 15.40 19.67 -7.35
N PRO A 42 16.70 19.46 -7.08
CA PRO A 42 17.39 20.14 -6.00
C PRO A 42 17.28 21.67 -6.16
N GLY A 43 16.95 22.38 -5.08
CA GLY A 43 16.86 23.84 -5.08
C GLY A 43 15.44 24.38 -4.91
N LYS A 44 15.02 25.30 -5.78
CA LYS A 44 13.78 26.09 -5.59
C LYS A 44 12.52 25.25 -5.85
N GLU A 45 12.62 24.27 -6.71
CA GLU A 45 11.54 23.41 -7.19
C GLU A 45 11.02 22.49 -6.08
N ILE A 46 11.93 21.83 -5.34
CA ILE A 46 11.52 21.01 -4.19
C ILE A 46 10.83 21.85 -3.11
N THR A 47 11.39 23.02 -2.75
CA THR A 47 10.80 23.90 -1.73
C THR A 47 9.42 24.40 -2.13
N THR A 48 9.23 24.76 -3.40
CA THR A 48 7.95 25.23 -3.93
C THR A 48 6.91 24.10 -3.92
N GLY A 49 7.30 22.90 -4.37
CA GLY A 49 6.42 21.73 -4.32
C GLY A 49 6.03 21.34 -2.90
N LEU A 50 6.95 21.38 -1.95
CA LEU A 50 6.65 21.14 -0.53
C LEU A 50 5.67 22.16 0.02
N GLN A 51 5.84 23.46 -0.28
CA GLN A 51 4.89 24.48 0.17
C GLN A 51 3.47 24.23 -0.38
N ILE A 52 3.35 23.86 -1.66
CA ILE A 52 2.05 23.52 -2.27
C ILE A 52 1.43 22.32 -1.54
N LEU A 53 2.20 21.27 -1.29
CA LEU A 53 1.72 20.08 -0.59
C LEU A 53 1.31 20.36 0.85
N ARG A 54 2.05 21.20 1.59
CA ARG A 54 1.68 21.59 2.96
C ARG A 54 0.36 22.35 2.98
N ASN A 55 0.23 23.37 2.13
CA ASN A 55 -1.03 24.13 2.00
C ASN A 55 -2.20 23.20 1.66
N GLU A 56 -1.96 22.22 0.78
CA GLU A 56 -2.97 21.26 0.39
C GLU A 56 -3.31 20.28 1.53
N ILE A 57 -2.33 19.80 2.29
CA ILE A 57 -2.57 18.96 3.49
C ILE A 57 -3.39 19.72 4.53
N GLU A 58 -3.07 20.99 4.78
CA GLU A 58 -3.79 21.84 5.73
C GLU A 58 -5.23 22.13 5.27
N ARG A 59 -5.44 22.36 3.97
CA ARG A 59 -6.77 22.65 3.41
C ARG A 59 -7.63 21.40 3.26
N PHE A 60 -7.02 20.31 2.81
CA PHE A 60 -7.70 19.10 2.39
C PHE A 60 -7.70 18.00 3.46
N HIS A 61 -6.94 18.13 4.55
CA HIS A 61 -6.87 17.16 5.65
C HIS A 61 -6.97 15.70 5.19
N PRO A 62 -6.03 15.22 4.36
CA PRO A 62 -6.13 13.89 3.77
C PRO A 62 -6.01 12.79 4.84
N ASP A 63 -6.77 11.72 4.65
CA ASP A 63 -6.66 10.48 5.44
C ASP A 63 -5.44 9.65 5.01
N VAL A 64 -4.97 9.85 3.78
CA VAL A 64 -3.85 9.12 3.20
C VAL A 64 -3.16 9.93 2.12
N LEU A 65 -1.82 9.83 2.08
CA LEU A 65 -0.99 10.33 1.00
C LEU A 65 -0.69 9.20 0.03
N ILE A 66 -0.82 9.44 -1.28
CA ILE A 66 -0.36 8.51 -2.31
C ILE A 66 0.83 9.12 -3.04
N ALA A 67 1.95 8.40 -3.06
CA ALA A 67 3.17 8.81 -3.73
C ALA A 67 3.64 7.73 -4.70
N ALA A 68 3.90 8.10 -5.96
CA ALA A 68 4.41 7.17 -6.96
C ALA A 68 5.73 7.65 -7.56
N SER A 69 6.68 6.74 -7.80
CA SER A 69 7.97 7.06 -8.40
C SER A 69 8.61 8.32 -7.77
N ARG A 70 8.79 9.40 -8.54
CA ARG A 70 9.40 10.66 -8.08
C ARG A 70 8.62 11.36 -6.95
N GLY A 71 7.32 11.15 -6.82
CA GLY A 71 6.54 11.61 -5.68
C GLY A 71 7.06 11.08 -4.34
N GLY A 72 7.79 9.96 -4.35
CA GLY A 72 8.52 9.44 -3.19
C GLY A 72 9.54 10.43 -2.61
N ILE A 73 10.12 11.32 -3.43
CA ILE A 73 11.02 12.38 -2.96
C ILE A 73 10.25 13.36 -2.08
N TYR A 74 9.13 13.89 -2.56
CA TYR A 74 8.31 14.82 -1.79
C TYR A 74 7.82 14.23 -0.47
N VAL A 75 7.33 12.99 -0.49
CA VAL A 75 6.80 12.37 0.74
C VAL A 75 7.92 12.06 1.74
N THR A 76 9.14 11.80 1.27
CA THR A 76 10.32 11.65 2.14
C THR A 76 10.65 12.96 2.85
N GLU A 77 10.67 14.07 2.13
CA GLU A 77 10.95 15.39 2.72
C GLU A 77 9.83 15.79 3.70
N LEU A 78 8.55 15.59 3.34
CA LEU A 78 7.42 15.81 4.24
C LEU A 78 7.52 14.98 5.53
N ALA A 79 7.90 13.71 5.41
CA ALA A 79 8.11 12.84 6.57
C ALA A 79 9.25 13.36 7.46
N SER A 80 10.35 13.82 6.85
CA SER A 80 11.49 14.38 7.61
C SER A 80 11.16 15.68 8.36
N GLU A 81 10.12 16.40 7.92
CA GLU A 81 9.63 17.63 8.55
C GLU A 81 8.56 17.39 9.63
N GLY A 82 8.18 16.14 9.90
CA GLY A 82 7.20 15.81 10.94
C GLY A 82 5.75 15.78 10.46
N PHE A 83 5.47 15.75 9.15
CA PHE A 83 4.12 15.46 8.61
C PHE A 83 3.75 13.95 8.74
N THR A 84 4.27 13.29 9.76
CA THR A 84 4.41 11.83 9.90
C THR A 84 3.15 11.11 10.38
N LYS A 85 2.02 11.79 10.59
CA LYS A 85 0.83 11.11 11.12
C LYS A 85 -0.12 10.59 10.04
N ILE A 86 0.02 11.06 8.81
CA ILE A 86 -0.85 10.67 7.71
C ILE A 86 -0.29 9.38 7.09
N PRO A 87 -1.04 8.26 7.03
CA PRO A 87 -0.62 7.06 6.33
C PRO A 87 -0.15 7.35 4.90
N ILE A 88 0.90 6.65 4.46
CA ILE A 88 1.48 6.82 3.12
C ILE A 88 1.37 5.52 2.32
N PHE A 89 0.77 5.63 1.14
CA PHE A 89 0.68 4.57 0.15
C PHE A 89 1.65 4.86 -1.01
N CYS A 90 2.74 4.10 -1.06
CA CYS A 90 3.81 4.23 -2.04
C CYS A 90 3.61 3.26 -3.23
N ILE A 91 3.80 3.74 -4.46
CA ILE A 91 3.71 2.94 -5.70
C ILE A 91 5.02 3.08 -6.48
N SER A 92 5.89 2.08 -6.44
CA SER A 92 7.23 2.15 -7.03
C SER A 92 7.98 3.46 -6.67
N ALA A 93 7.80 3.93 -5.43
CA ALA A 93 8.32 5.22 -4.98
C ALA A 93 9.85 5.25 -4.95
N LEU A 94 10.43 6.41 -5.23
CA LEU A 94 11.85 6.68 -5.03
C LEU A 94 12.13 7.06 -3.57
N LYS A 95 13.40 6.99 -3.18
CA LYS A 95 13.90 7.37 -1.84
C LYS A 95 13.33 6.54 -0.68
N THR A 96 12.89 5.31 -0.94
CA THR A 96 12.38 4.34 0.04
C THR A 96 13.25 4.24 1.30
N ARG A 97 14.57 4.12 1.17
CA ARG A 97 15.50 4.10 2.32
C ARG A 97 15.36 5.30 3.25
N MET A 98 15.33 6.50 2.67
CA MET A 98 15.23 7.73 3.46
C MET A 98 13.84 7.85 4.07
N LEU A 99 12.78 7.48 3.34
CA LEU A 99 11.42 7.47 3.86
C LEU A 99 11.26 6.51 5.05
N CYS A 100 11.78 5.28 4.93
CA CYS A 100 11.78 4.30 6.01
C CYS A 100 12.57 4.78 7.23
N ALA A 101 13.70 5.46 7.02
CA ALA A 101 14.56 5.95 8.09
C ALA A 101 14.06 7.25 8.76
N ALA A 102 13.38 8.13 8.01
CA ALA A 102 12.81 9.37 8.52
C ALA A 102 11.56 9.12 9.38
N ASN A 103 10.93 7.96 9.22
CA ASN A 103 9.76 7.58 9.97
C ASN A 103 10.15 7.01 11.33
N ASP A 104 9.88 7.77 12.38
CA ASP A 104 10.09 7.43 13.79
C ASP A 104 9.11 6.36 14.33
N GLY A 105 8.27 5.78 13.46
CA GLY A 105 7.24 4.82 13.82
C GLY A 105 5.85 5.43 13.99
N THR A 106 5.69 6.74 13.76
CA THR A 106 4.39 7.41 13.85
C THR A 106 3.56 7.34 12.56
N CYS A 107 4.19 7.08 11.41
CA CYS A 107 3.52 6.96 10.13
C CYS A 107 3.40 5.49 9.70
N LEU A 108 2.23 5.05 9.22
CA LEU A 108 2.14 3.77 8.52
C LEU A 108 2.56 3.92 7.06
N LEU A 109 3.43 3.02 6.59
CA LEU A 109 3.87 2.99 5.21
C LEU A 109 3.40 1.69 4.55
N MET A 110 2.77 1.81 3.37
CA MET A 110 2.54 0.67 2.49
C MET A 110 3.32 0.88 1.19
N MET A 111 4.26 -0.02 0.90
CA MET A 111 5.12 0.02 -0.27
C MET A 111 4.61 -1.01 -1.27
N CYS A 112 3.94 -0.58 -2.33
CA CYS A 112 3.62 -1.42 -3.47
C CYS A 112 4.76 -1.34 -4.48
N HIS A 113 5.40 -2.47 -4.80
CA HIS A 113 6.62 -2.48 -5.62
C HIS A 113 6.68 -3.66 -6.59
N GLY A 114 7.25 -3.43 -7.78
CA GLY A 114 7.41 -4.45 -8.82
C GLY A 114 8.68 -5.27 -8.62
N THR A 115 8.60 -6.60 -8.68
CA THR A 115 9.77 -7.48 -8.59
C THR A 115 10.70 -7.36 -9.80
N LYS A 116 10.21 -6.81 -10.92
CA LYS A 116 10.95 -6.58 -12.17
C LYS A 116 11.23 -5.09 -12.40
N ASP A 117 11.16 -4.26 -11.36
CA ASP A 117 11.44 -2.83 -11.45
C ASP A 117 12.93 -2.58 -11.75
N ASP A 118 13.21 -2.07 -12.95
CA ASP A 118 14.56 -1.78 -13.45
C ASP A 118 15.13 -0.45 -12.96
N LYS A 119 14.31 0.39 -12.31
CA LYS A 119 14.69 1.71 -11.80
C LYS A 119 15.00 1.68 -10.31
N ASN A 120 14.24 0.90 -9.55
CA ASN A 120 14.44 0.69 -8.13
C ASN A 120 14.37 -0.81 -7.83
N PRO A 121 15.52 -1.51 -7.80
CA PRO A 121 15.54 -2.96 -7.61
C PRO A 121 14.81 -3.41 -6.34
N ILE A 122 14.00 -4.45 -6.45
CA ILE A 122 13.14 -4.93 -5.35
C ILE A 122 13.95 -5.35 -4.11
N GLU A 123 15.15 -5.91 -4.29
CA GLU A 123 16.03 -6.31 -3.18
C GLU A 123 16.37 -5.13 -2.28
N ARG A 124 16.60 -3.96 -2.88
CA ARG A 124 16.86 -2.73 -2.12
C ARG A 124 15.61 -2.32 -1.33
N VAL A 125 14.44 -2.38 -1.94
CA VAL A 125 13.18 -1.99 -1.28
C VAL A 125 12.83 -2.96 -0.15
N ARG A 126 13.07 -4.26 -0.32
CA ARG A 126 12.97 -5.27 0.76
C ARG A 126 13.87 -4.89 1.94
N CYS A 127 15.14 -4.59 1.69
CA CYS A 127 16.08 -4.13 2.72
C CYS A 127 15.58 -2.87 3.42
N ASP A 128 15.14 -1.86 2.67
CA ASP A 128 14.63 -0.61 3.24
C ASP A 128 13.41 -0.87 4.14
N CYS A 129 12.47 -1.73 3.73
CA CYS A 129 11.28 -2.07 4.52
C CYS A 129 11.64 -2.87 5.78
N MET A 130 12.61 -3.79 5.72
CA MET A 130 13.07 -4.56 6.88
C MET A 130 13.66 -3.68 8.00
N THR A 131 14.11 -2.47 7.67
CA THR A 131 14.62 -1.51 8.67
C THR A 131 13.53 -0.67 9.34
N SER A 132 12.27 -0.79 8.91
CA SER A 132 11.16 0.00 9.44
C SER A 132 10.09 -0.90 10.07
N ASN A 133 9.71 -0.62 11.31
CA ASN A 133 8.68 -1.39 12.02
C ASN A 133 7.25 -1.08 11.56
N VAL A 134 7.09 -0.06 10.72
CA VAL A 134 5.79 0.46 10.28
C VAL A 134 5.58 0.37 8.78
N ALA A 135 6.60 -0.09 8.05
CA ALA A 135 6.50 -0.35 6.62
C ALA A 135 5.97 -1.76 6.34
N GLU A 136 5.01 -1.85 5.42
CA GLU A 136 4.56 -3.10 4.82
C GLU A 136 4.89 -3.08 3.33
N LEU A 137 5.60 -4.11 2.87
CA LEU A 137 5.91 -4.32 1.46
C LEU A 137 4.89 -5.26 0.81
N VAL A 138 4.29 -4.82 -0.28
CA VAL A 138 3.42 -5.61 -1.16
C VAL A 138 4.09 -5.71 -2.52
N GLU A 139 4.45 -6.93 -2.90
CA GLU A 139 5.20 -7.20 -4.13
C GLU A 139 4.27 -7.62 -5.27
N PHE A 140 4.58 -7.14 -6.48
CA PHE A 140 3.87 -7.48 -7.71
C PHE A 140 4.86 -8.07 -8.70
N ASP A 141 4.48 -9.15 -9.40
CA ASP A 141 5.31 -9.72 -10.48
C ASP A 141 5.28 -8.87 -11.76
N ASP A 142 5.72 -7.61 -11.64
CA ASP A 142 5.56 -6.54 -12.62
C ASP A 142 6.76 -5.58 -12.59
N GLY A 143 6.85 -4.69 -13.58
CA GLY A 143 7.86 -3.63 -13.64
C GLY A 143 7.47 -2.37 -12.86
N HIS A 144 8.25 -1.31 -13.04
CA HIS A 144 8.08 -0.02 -12.33
C HIS A 144 6.74 0.67 -12.56
N LYS A 145 6.01 0.30 -13.63
CA LYS A 145 4.70 0.87 -13.95
C LYS A 145 3.57 0.24 -13.15
N LEU A 146 3.76 -0.89 -12.47
CA LEU A 146 2.76 -1.56 -11.64
C LEU A 146 1.36 -1.63 -12.28
N SER A 147 1.28 -2.04 -13.54
CA SER A 147 0.02 -2.31 -14.24
C SER A 147 -0.78 -3.45 -13.59
N ALA A 148 -0.12 -4.41 -12.95
CA ALA A 148 -0.77 -5.47 -12.18
C ALA A 148 -1.60 -4.92 -11.02
N LEU A 149 -1.14 -3.86 -10.35
CA LEU A 149 -1.89 -3.17 -9.29
C LEU A 149 -3.19 -2.54 -9.84
N GLU A 150 -3.14 -2.00 -11.07
CA GLU A 150 -4.29 -1.38 -11.74
C GLU A 150 -5.30 -2.45 -12.19
N ASN A 151 -4.81 -3.48 -12.89
CA ASN A 151 -5.66 -4.46 -13.58
C ASN A 151 -6.30 -5.48 -12.63
N SER A 152 -5.74 -5.69 -11.44
CA SER A 152 -6.23 -6.67 -10.46
C SER A 152 -7.31 -6.12 -9.51
N GLY A 153 -7.59 -4.81 -9.56
CA GLY A 153 -8.46 -4.15 -8.58
C GLY A 153 -7.87 -4.06 -7.17
N GLN A 154 -6.58 -4.37 -6.99
CA GLN A 154 -5.94 -4.38 -5.67
C GLN A 154 -5.69 -2.99 -5.09
N LEU A 155 -5.66 -1.93 -5.91
CA LEU A 155 -5.41 -0.56 -5.44
C LEU A 155 -6.32 -0.16 -4.26
N LEU A 156 -7.64 -0.27 -4.43
CA LEU A 156 -8.61 0.10 -3.40
C LEU A 156 -8.58 -0.86 -2.19
N LEU A 157 -8.32 -2.15 -2.43
CA LEU A 157 -8.22 -3.14 -1.36
C LEU A 157 -7.05 -2.86 -0.43
N LEU A 158 -5.88 -2.60 -1.01
CA LEU A 158 -4.65 -2.28 -0.28
C LEU A 158 -4.74 -0.92 0.41
N LEU A 159 -5.34 0.08 -0.23
CA LEU A 159 -5.58 1.38 0.38
C LEU A 159 -6.46 1.25 1.64
N ASN A 160 -7.57 0.50 1.54
CA ASN A 160 -8.43 0.22 2.68
C ASN A 160 -7.70 -0.54 3.79
N ARG A 161 -6.84 -1.50 3.44
CA ARG A 161 -6.01 -2.23 4.40
C ARG A 161 -5.08 -1.29 5.18
N LEU A 162 -4.39 -0.38 4.49
CA LEU A 162 -3.54 0.63 5.11
C LEU A 162 -4.33 1.49 6.11
N LEU A 163 -5.48 2.01 5.69
CA LEU A 163 -6.33 2.88 6.52
C LEU A 163 -6.87 2.16 7.76
N ARG A 164 -7.25 0.88 7.65
CA ARG A 164 -7.67 0.09 8.82
C ARG A 164 -6.54 -0.11 9.81
N ARG A 165 -5.34 -0.43 9.33
CA ARG A 165 -4.16 -0.52 10.20
C ARG A 165 -3.92 0.79 10.94
N GLY A 166 -4.13 1.93 10.27
CA GLY A 166 -4.05 3.26 10.88
C GLY A 166 -4.94 3.36 12.10
N ARG A 167 -6.23 3.06 11.95
CA ARG A 167 -7.23 3.13 13.03
C ARG A 167 -6.96 2.22 14.23
N HIS A 168 -6.24 1.12 14.03
CA HIS A 168 -5.91 0.16 15.08
C HIS A 168 -4.56 0.39 15.75
N SER A 169 -3.72 1.26 15.18
CA SER A 169 -2.47 1.66 15.82
C SER A 169 -2.76 2.72 16.88
N ASP A 170 -2.19 2.58 18.08
CA ASP A 170 -2.35 3.52 19.21
C ASP A 170 -1.93 4.98 18.88
N ALA A 171 -1.25 5.19 17.75
CA ALA A 171 -0.93 6.51 17.23
C ALA A 171 -2.16 7.29 16.70
N TYR A 172 -3.25 6.58 16.37
CA TYR A 172 -4.47 7.14 15.75
C TYR A 172 -5.63 7.26 16.76
N SER A 173 -5.57 6.55 17.89
CA SER A 173 -6.59 6.57 18.95
C SER A 173 -6.69 7.90 19.70
N LEU A 174 -5.80 8.87 19.44
CA LEU A 174 -5.88 10.22 19.99
C LEU A 174 -6.71 11.21 19.15
N TRP A 175 -7.19 10.83 17.95
CA TRP A 175 -7.87 11.76 17.03
C TRP A 175 -9.22 11.30 16.47
N VAL A 176 -9.63 10.04 16.65
CA VAL A 176 -10.90 9.56 16.08
C VAL A 176 -11.70 8.76 17.12
N GLU A 177 -12.13 9.46 18.17
CA GLU A 177 -13.33 9.08 18.92
C GLU A 177 -14.53 9.78 18.29
N GLU A 178 -14.98 9.34 17.11
CA GLU A 178 -16.40 9.38 16.73
C GLU A 178 -16.63 8.66 15.38
N GLU A 179 -17.51 7.66 15.44
CA GLU A 179 -18.15 6.94 14.32
C GLU A 179 -17.33 5.92 13.50
N ARG A 180 -17.36 4.66 13.98
CA ARG A 180 -17.11 3.47 13.15
C ARG A 180 -18.26 3.28 12.13
N PRO A 181 -18.01 3.22 10.81
CA PRO A 181 -19.08 2.95 9.85
C PRO A 181 -19.45 1.45 9.82
N ARG A 182 -20.65 1.12 10.33
CA ARG A 182 -21.21 -0.25 10.40
C ARG A 182 -21.40 -0.95 9.05
N TRP A 183 -21.38 -0.23 7.93
CA TRP A 183 -21.61 -0.79 6.60
C TRP A 183 -20.38 -1.51 6.01
N ILE A 184 -19.20 -1.30 6.59
CA ILE A 184 -17.97 -1.96 6.16
C ILE A 184 -17.97 -3.44 6.60
N GLU A 185 -18.46 -3.73 7.80
CA GLU A 185 -18.59 -5.11 8.31
C GLU A 185 -19.53 -5.95 7.44
N SER A 186 -20.66 -5.37 6.99
CA SER A 186 -21.65 -6.11 6.20
C SER A 186 -21.19 -6.47 4.79
N GLN A 187 -20.26 -5.73 4.18
CA GLN A 187 -19.75 -6.03 2.84
C GLN A 187 -18.51 -6.94 2.83
N LEU A 188 -17.73 -6.95 3.91
CA LEU A 188 -16.48 -7.70 3.96
C LEU A 188 -16.62 -9.05 4.62
N GLU A 189 -17.52 -9.19 5.59
CA GLU A 189 -17.74 -10.48 6.23
C GLU A 189 -18.11 -11.60 5.24
N PRO A 190 -18.95 -11.38 4.20
CA PRO A 190 -19.24 -12.44 3.25
C PRO A 190 -18.00 -12.89 2.46
N ARG A 191 -17.16 -11.95 2.02
CA ARG A 191 -15.95 -12.24 1.25
C ARG A 191 -14.86 -12.89 2.09
N ILE A 192 -14.65 -12.41 3.32
CA ILE A 192 -13.69 -13.00 4.26
C ILE A 192 -14.11 -14.44 4.58
N ARG A 193 -15.41 -14.69 4.83
CA ARG A 193 -15.94 -16.04 5.08
C ARG A 193 -15.78 -16.96 3.87
N GLU A 194 -15.94 -16.46 2.64
CA GLU A 194 -15.71 -17.24 1.42
C GLU A 194 -14.23 -17.61 1.22
N ASP A 195 -13.32 -16.67 1.45
CA ASP A 195 -11.88 -16.92 1.31
C ASP A 195 -11.37 -17.88 2.39
N GLU A 196 -11.84 -17.74 3.64
CA GLU A 196 -11.56 -18.68 4.73
C GLU A 196 -12.09 -20.09 4.44
N LYS A 197 -13.30 -20.17 3.85
CA LYS A 197 -13.88 -21.45 3.42
C LYS A 197 -13.03 -22.12 2.35
N ARG A 198 -12.61 -21.39 1.30
CA ARG A 198 -11.74 -21.93 0.24
C ARG A 198 -10.40 -22.39 0.80
N ALA A 199 -9.78 -21.59 1.66
CA ALA A 199 -8.51 -21.94 2.29
C ALA A 199 -8.61 -23.22 3.14
N ARG A 200 -9.74 -23.41 3.84
CA ARG A 200 -10.02 -24.64 4.59
C ARG A 200 -10.19 -25.85 3.68
N GLU A 201 -10.98 -25.72 2.61
CA GLU A 201 -11.21 -26.79 1.63
C GLU A 201 -9.91 -27.23 0.94
N ASP A 202 -9.06 -26.27 0.55
CA ASP A 202 -7.75 -26.55 -0.03
C ASP A 202 -6.82 -27.28 0.96
N ARG A 203 -6.84 -26.87 2.24
CA ARG A 203 -6.05 -27.55 3.28
C ARG A 203 -6.50 -28.99 3.49
N GLU A 204 -7.81 -29.25 3.51
CA GLU A 204 -8.36 -30.60 3.62
C GLU A 204 -8.00 -31.45 2.40
N ARG A 205 -8.05 -30.88 1.19
CA ARG A 205 -7.63 -31.55 -0.06
C ARG A 205 -6.16 -31.96 -0.05
N ILE A 206 -5.28 -31.06 0.42
CA ILE A 206 -3.84 -31.35 0.59
C ILE A 206 -3.62 -32.48 1.59
N LEU A 207 -4.33 -32.47 2.72
CA LEU A 207 -4.26 -33.54 3.72
C LEU A 207 -4.74 -34.88 3.16
N HIS A 208 -5.78 -34.87 2.33
CA HIS A 208 -6.30 -36.09 1.71
C HIS A 208 -5.34 -36.69 0.68
N LEU A 209 -4.71 -35.84 -0.15
CA LEU A 209 -3.67 -36.25 -1.10
C LEU A 209 -2.45 -36.86 -0.37
N ARG A 210 -2.04 -36.26 0.75
CA ARG A 210 -0.95 -36.80 1.57
C ARG A 210 -1.29 -38.16 2.21
N ARG A 211 -2.55 -38.38 2.60
CA ARG A 211 -3.02 -39.68 3.11
C ARG A 211 -3.15 -40.74 2.01
N GLY A 212 -3.45 -40.32 0.77
CA GLY A 212 -3.56 -41.21 -0.38
C GLY A 212 -2.21 -41.62 -0.98
N GLN A 213 -1.15 -40.84 -0.74
CA GLN A 213 0.20 -41.14 -1.22
C GLN A 213 1.03 -42.03 -0.29
N ASP A 214 0.51 -42.44 0.88
CA ASP A 214 1.34 -43.16 1.85
C ASP A 214 0.60 -44.26 2.63
N VAL A 215 0.17 -45.31 1.91
CA VAL A 215 0.06 -46.66 2.51
C VAL A 215 0.46 -47.75 1.50
N SER A 216 0.20 -47.60 0.19
CA SER A 216 0.46 -48.69 -0.77
C SER A 216 1.90 -48.76 -1.31
N SER A 217 2.63 -47.64 -1.42
CA SER A 217 4.01 -47.64 -1.96
C SER A 217 5.08 -47.97 -0.91
N VAL A 218 4.90 -47.56 0.35
CA VAL A 218 5.86 -47.85 1.43
C VAL A 218 5.76 -49.30 1.91
N LEU A 219 4.59 -49.94 1.82
CA LEU A 219 4.43 -51.35 2.19
C LEU A 219 4.89 -52.34 1.11
N SER A 220 5.06 -51.93 -0.15
CA SER A 220 5.62 -52.78 -1.20
C SER A 220 7.15 -52.87 -1.19
N GLU A 221 7.85 -51.85 -0.69
CA GLU A 221 9.32 -51.85 -0.61
C GLU A 221 9.87 -52.55 0.65
N LEU A 222 9.05 -52.74 1.69
CA LEU A 222 9.43 -53.45 2.92
C LEU A 222 9.25 -54.98 2.85
N LYS A 223 8.71 -55.52 1.76
CA LYS A 223 8.60 -56.98 1.53
C LYS A 223 9.63 -57.54 0.55
N SER A 224 10.54 -56.70 0.05
CA SER A 224 11.61 -57.09 -0.89
C SER A 224 13.03 -56.90 -0.34
N LYS A 225 13.19 -56.81 0.97
CA LYS A 225 14.46 -56.93 1.70
C LYS A 225 14.30 -57.96 2.81
#